data_AF-A0A937ZE62-F1
#
_entry.id   AF-A0A937ZE62-F1
#
_cell.length_a   1.000
_cell.length_b   1.000
_cell.length_c   1.000
_cell.angle_alpha   90.00
_cell.angle_beta   90.00
_cell.angle_gamma   90.00
#
_symmetry.space_group_name_H-M   'P 1'
#
loop_
_entity.id
_entity.type
_entity.pdbx_description
1 polymer ?
#
loop_
_entity_poly.entity_id
_entity_poly.type
_entity_poly.pdbx_seq_one_letter_code
_entity_poly.pdbx_strand_id
1 'polypeptide(L)'
;MRKQLKIGLVVPFATDKVPVEGLKMYPEVTFIPRGVGVRALTPEGYDAAWNGIVPAAKELAKLGVDAIMVIGTSLTFYRGYDAHQQLLETLRKETGLPVSTMTEAVIDGLRSVGARRIAVATAYSKVVNDRLADFLRRSGFEVLALEAFGLTGFGDAEKQSEQDIIDLTGKAIAGAKAADGVLISCGGLMTLNCADPIESRYGIPVVTSTQSAFWKALRLAGDDGKLAGYGRMLGQGEAVPVN
;
A
#
# COMPACT_ATOMS: atom_id res chain seq x y z
N MET A 1 18.94 21.77 -11.71
CA MET A 1 18.48 21.28 -10.39
C MET A 1 17.30 20.36 -10.61
N ARG A 2 17.28 19.15 -10.02
CA ARG A 2 16.07 18.31 -10.05
C ARG A 2 14.96 19.06 -9.29
N LYS A 3 13.75 19.08 -9.84
CA LYS A 3 12.57 19.67 -9.18
C LYS A 3 12.36 18.96 -7.84
N GLN A 4 12.18 19.71 -6.77
CA GLN A 4 11.79 19.14 -5.48
C GLN A 4 10.33 18.70 -5.56
N LEU A 5 10.07 17.40 -5.46
CA LEU A 5 8.72 16.84 -5.56
C LEU A 5 7.90 17.15 -4.31
N LYS A 6 6.63 17.53 -4.50
CA LYS A 6 5.65 17.73 -3.44
C LYS A 6 4.50 16.75 -3.61
N ILE A 7 4.34 15.82 -2.69
CA ILE A 7 3.32 14.76 -2.78
C ILE A 7 2.32 14.94 -1.65
N GLY A 8 1.04 15.05 -2.00
CA GLY A 8 -0.07 15.04 -1.04
C GLY A 8 -0.38 13.62 -0.58
N LEU A 9 -0.51 13.40 0.73
CA LEU A 9 -0.87 12.11 1.30
C LEU A 9 -2.20 12.21 2.02
N VAL A 10 -3.21 11.49 1.57
CA VAL A 10 -4.41 11.25 2.40
C VAL A 10 -4.08 10.06 3.30
N VAL A 11 -4.01 10.26 4.62
CA VAL A 11 -3.54 9.23 5.57
C VAL A 11 -4.66 8.73 6.47
N PRO A 12 -4.65 7.44 6.89
CA PRO A 12 -5.75 6.87 7.67
C PRO A 12 -5.74 7.32 9.13
N PHE A 13 -4.68 8.00 9.57
CA PHE A 13 -4.53 8.49 10.94
C PHE A 13 -5.46 9.66 11.22
N ALA A 14 -5.78 9.87 12.50
CA ALA A 14 -6.52 11.05 12.95
C ALA A 14 -5.68 12.34 12.90
N THR A 15 -4.35 12.20 12.73
CA THR A 15 -3.39 13.29 12.68
C THR A 15 -2.72 13.36 11.30
N ASP A 16 -2.31 14.57 10.93
CA ASP A 16 -1.55 14.87 9.72
C ASP A 16 -0.10 14.38 9.87
N LYS A 17 0.10 13.06 9.85
CA LYS A 17 1.40 12.42 10.01
C LYS A 17 1.79 11.61 8.78
N VAL A 18 3.01 11.84 8.29
CA VAL A 18 3.63 11.03 7.23
C VAL A 18 4.09 9.69 7.83
N PRO A 19 3.79 8.54 7.18
CA PRO A 19 4.39 7.26 7.55
C PRO A 19 5.92 7.33 7.57
N VAL A 20 6.54 6.87 8.66
CA VAL A 20 7.98 7.02 8.87
C VAL A 20 8.83 6.31 7.82
N GLU A 21 8.36 5.19 7.25
CA GLU A 21 9.06 4.50 6.17
C GLU A 21 9.15 5.34 4.91
N GLY A 22 8.12 6.13 4.58
CA GLY A 22 8.17 7.04 3.44
C GLY A 22 9.27 8.09 3.55
N LEU A 23 9.45 8.64 4.75
CA LEU A 23 10.53 9.59 5.05
C LEU A 23 11.92 8.94 4.98
N LYS A 24 12.03 7.65 5.30
CA LYS A 24 13.28 6.89 5.17
C LYS A 24 13.60 6.55 3.71
N MET A 25 12.58 6.20 2.93
CA MET A 25 12.72 5.83 1.53
C MET A 25 13.13 7.03 0.65
N TYR A 26 12.49 8.19 0.85
CA TYR A 26 12.67 9.37 0.00
C TYR A 26 12.77 10.66 0.84
N PRO A 27 13.89 10.85 1.58
CA PRO A 27 14.07 11.98 2.49
C PRO A 27 14.08 13.36 1.80
N GLU A 28 14.34 13.40 0.49
CA GLU A 28 14.38 14.61 -0.32
C GLU A 28 12.99 15.10 -0.79
N VAL A 29 11.97 14.25 -0.71
CA VAL A 29 10.60 14.54 -1.15
C VAL A 29 9.82 15.26 -0.04
N THR A 30 9.08 16.29 -0.42
CA THR A 30 8.17 16.98 0.51
C THR A 30 6.81 16.27 0.53
N PHE A 31 6.52 15.54 1.59
CA PHE A 31 5.20 14.92 1.81
C PHE A 31 4.29 15.84 2.63
N ILE A 32 3.07 16.06 2.16
CA ILE A 32 2.06 16.88 2.84
C ILE A 32 0.88 15.98 3.23
N PRO A 33 0.74 15.58 4.51
CA PRO A 33 -0.32 14.67 4.94
C PRO A 33 -1.63 15.40 5.29
N ARG A 34 -2.76 14.72 5.05
CA ARG A 34 -4.10 15.04 5.57
C ARG A 34 -4.76 13.79 6.13
N GLY A 35 -5.03 13.79 7.44
CA GLY A 35 -5.62 12.67 8.16
C GLY A 35 -7.14 12.59 7.97
N VAL A 36 -7.66 11.38 7.72
CA VAL A 36 -9.11 11.11 7.66
C VAL A 36 -9.64 10.33 8.86
N GLY A 37 -8.75 9.86 9.74
CA GLY A 37 -9.10 9.29 11.04
C GLY A 37 -9.98 8.03 11.00
N VAL A 38 -9.39 6.88 10.66
CA VAL A 38 -10.01 5.57 10.91
C VAL A 38 -10.11 5.37 12.43
N ARG A 39 -11.32 5.53 12.98
CA ARG A 39 -11.57 5.51 14.43
C ARG A 39 -11.57 4.11 15.04
N ALA A 40 -11.92 3.11 14.23
CA ALA A 40 -11.96 1.70 14.60
C ALA A 40 -11.74 0.83 13.36
N LEU A 41 -11.17 -0.36 13.53
CA LEU A 41 -11.02 -1.36 12.45
C LEU A 41 -12.33 -2.13 12.23
N THR A 42 -13.44 -1.40 12.10
CA THR A 42 -14.81 -1.88 11.89
C THR A 42 -15.39 -1.26 10.62
N PRO A 43 -16.46 -1.83 10.02
CA PRO A 43 -17.12 -1.22 8.85
C PRO A 43 -17.43 0.26 9.05
N GLU A 44 -18.01 0.64 10.19
CA GLU A 44 -18.41 2.02 10.49
C GLU A 44 -17.20 2.96 10.62
N GLY A 45 -16.11 2.45 11.20
CA GLY A 45 -14.85 3.18 11.30
C GLY A 45 -14.21 3.44 9.94
N TYR A 46 -14.27 2.46 9.03
CA TYR A 46 -13.84 2.63 7.64
C TYR A 46 -14.75 3.59 6.87
N ASP A 47 -16.06 3.54 7.09
CA ASP A 47 -17.03 4.37 6.37
C ASP A 47 -16.87 5.86 6.69
N ALA A 48 -16.63 6.19 7.96
CA ALA A 48 -16.35 7.56 8.38
C ALA A 48 -15.08 8.11 7.71
N ALA A 49 -14.00 7.32 7.72
CA ALA A 49 -12.74 7.70 7.09
C ALA A 49 -12.84 7.78 5.57
N TRP A 50 -13.59 6.88 4.94
CA TRP A 50 -13.81 6.87 3.49
C TRP A 50 -14.43 8.18 3.01
N ASN A 51 -15.45 8.68 3.72
CA ASN A 51 -16.13 9.91 3.36
C ASN A 51 -15.21 11.15 3.47
N GLY A 52 -14.12 11.07 4.24
CA GLY A 52 -13.10 12.11 4.36
C GLY A 52 -12.06 12.12 3.24
N ILE A 53 -11.94 11.05 2.43
CA ILE A 53 -10.86 10.92 1.44
C ILE A 53 -10.90 12.02 0.38
N VAL A 54 -12.07 12.23 -0.26
CA VAL A 54 -12.22 13.21 -1.34
C VAL A 54 -12.06 14.66 -0.83
N PRO A 55 -12.69 15.09 0.29
CA PRO A 55 -12.43 16.39 0.89
C PRO A 55 -10.93 16.65 1.17
N ALA A 56 -10.25 15.69 1.81
CA ALA A 56 -8.82 15.80 2.11
C ALA A 56 -7.96 15.94 0.84
N ALA A 57 -8.27 15.16 -0.20
CA ALA A 57 -7.58 15.26 -1.49
C ALA A 57 -7.78 16.62 -2.16
N LYS A 58 -8.99 17.21 -2.10
CA LYS A 58 -9.27 18.54 -2.63
C LYS A 58 -8.52 19.64 -1.86
N GLU A 59 -8.33 19.48 -0.55
CA GLU A 59 -7.49 20.38 0.23
C GLU A 59 -6.03 20.30 -0.20
N LEU A 60 -5.49 19.08 -0.36
CA LEU A 60 -4.13 18.86 -0.85
C LEU A 60 -3.90 19.48 -2.23
N ALA A 61 -4.86 19.35 -3.14
CA ALA A 61 -4.78 19.92 -4.48
C ALA A 61 -4.59 21.45 -4.46
N LYS A 62 -5.23 22.15 -3.51
CA LYS A 62 -5.07 23.62 -3.33
C LYS A 62 -3.67 24.03 -2.85
N LEU A 63 -2.87 23.09 -2.35
CA LEU A 63 -1.51 23.36 -1.85
C LEU A 63 -0.44 23.25 -2.94
N GLY A 64 -0.81 22.99 -4.20
CA GLY A 64 0.12 22.90 -5.31
C GLY A 64 1.04 21.68 -5.23
N VAL A 65 0.49 20.54 -4.78
CA VAL A 65 1.18 19.24 -4.84
C VAL A 65 1.21 18.71 -6.28
N ASP A 66 2.23 17.93 -6.61
CA ASP A 66 2.45 17.33 -7.93
C ASP A 66 1.57 16.09 -8.16
N ALA A 67 1.26 15.36 -7.09
CA ALA A 67 0.44 14.16 -7.10
C ALA A 67 -0.21 13.94 -5.73
N ILE A 68 -1.27 13.11 -5.70
CA ILE A 68 -1.93 12.69 -4.45
C ILE A 68 -1.88 11.18 -4.33
N MET A 69 -1.54 10.70 -3.13
CA MET A 69 -1.53 9.28 -2.79
C MET A 69 -2.41 9.03 -1.56
N VAL A 70 -3.40 8.16 -1.70
CA VAL A 70 -4.24 7.73 -0.57
C VAL A 70 -3.58 6.53 0.11
N ILE A 71 -3.11 6.74 1.34
CA ILE A 71 -2.44 5.77 2.19
C ILE A 71 -3.48 4.98 3.00
N GLY A 72 -3.25 3.68 3.15
CA GLY A 72 -4.15 2.74 3.82
C GLY A 72 -4.79 1.78 2.83
N THR A 73 -4.19 0.58 2.71
CA THR A 73 -4.69 -0.48 1.81
C THR A 73 -6.13 -0.84 2.19
N SER A 74 -6.38 -1.23 3.44
CA SER A 74 -7.72 -1.60 3.89
C SER A 74 -8.73 -0.47 3.72
N LEU A 75 -8.37 0.78 4.03
CA LEU A 75 -9.24 1.93 3.82
C LEU A 75 -9.79 1.99 2.38
N THR A 76 -8.98 1.63 1.38
CA THR A 76 -9.34 1.80 -0.03
C THR A 76 -9.90 0.55 -0.69
N PHE A 77 -9.57 -0.68 -0.23
CA PHE A 77 -10.20 -1.90 -0.75
C PHE A 77 -11.45 -2.34 0.02
N TYR A 78 -11.68 -1.85 1.25
CA TYR A 78 -12.69 -2.43 2.15
C TYR A 78 -14.11 -2.38 1.57
N ARG A 79 -14.48 -1.31 0.85
CA ARG A 79 -15.79 -1.20 0.20
C ARG A 79 -15.92 -2.04 -1.09
N GLY A 80 -14.90 -2.81 -1.45
CA GLY A 80 -14.86 -3.67 -2.62
C GLY A 80 -14.28 -2.99 -3.86
N TYR A 81 -14.05 -3.79 -4.89
CA TYR A 81 -13.35 -3.37 -6.11
C TYR A 81 -14.07 -2.24 -6.87
N ASP A 82 -15.39 -2.33 -7.07
CA ASP A 82 -16.10 -1.31 -7.86
C ASP A 82 -16.14 0.06 -7.14
N ALA A 83 -16.38 0.05 -5.83
CA ALA A 83 -16.35 1.27 -5.02
C ALA A 83 -14.96 1.93 -5.05
N HIS A 84 -13.90 1.12 -5.08
CA HIS A 84 -12.55 1.62 -5.22
C HIS A 84 -12.28 2.25 -6.59
N GLN A 85 -12.73 1.64 -7.69
CA GLN A 85 -12.59 2.23 -9.02
C GLN A 85 -13.35 3.58 -9.10
N GLN A 86 -14.56 3.64 -8.56
CA GLN A 86 -15.34 4.88 -8.47
C GLN A 86 -14.64 5.96 -7.62
N LEU A 87 -13.98 5.56 -6.52
CA LEU A 87 -13.20 6.48 -5.70
C LEU A 87 -12.04 7.10 -6.50
N LEU A 88 -11.30 6.30 -7.26
CA LEU A 88 -10.21 6.78 -8.10
C LEU A 88 -10.68 7.76 -9.17
N GLU A 89 -11.77 7.43 -9.88
CA GLU A 89 -12.38 8.32 -10.88
C GLU A 89 -12.80 9.65 -10.25
N THR A 90 -13.46 9.60 -9.09
CA THR A 90 -13.87 10.78 -8.34
C THR A 90 -12.67 11.63 -7.92
N LEU A 91 -11.62 11.00 -7.39
CA LEU A 91 -10.40 11.70 -6.97
C LEU A 91 -9.71 12.41 -8.14
N ARG A 92 -9.53 11.73 -9.27
CA ARG A 92 -8.94 12.33 -10.49
C ARG A 92 -9.78 13.52 -10.95
N LYS A 93 -11.12 13.37 -11.01
CA LYS A 93 -12.05 14.42 -11.43
C LYS A 93 -12.03 15.63 -10.50
N GLU A 94 -12.12 15.41 -9.20
CA GLU A 94 -12.29 16.48 -8.20
C GLU A 94 -11.00 17.24 -7.88
N THR A 95 -9.84 16.62 -8.12
CA THR A 95 -8.53 17.23 -7.84
C THR A 95 -7.84 17.76 -9.10
N GLY A 96 -8.12 17.17 -10.27
CA GLY A 96 -7.42 17.48 -11.51
C GLY A 96 -5.94 17.07 -11.51
N LEU A 97 -5.52 16.22 -10.57
CA LEU A 97 -4.13 15.80 -10.38
C LEU A 97 -3.96 14.29 -10.65
N PRO A 98 -2.72 13.83 -10.90
CA PRO A 98 -2.39 12.41 -10.80
C PRO A 98 -2.70 11.89 -9.40
N VAL A 99 -3.58 10.88 -9.30
CA VAL A 99 -3.98 10.27 -8.03
C VAL A 99 -3.92 8.74 -8.10
N SER A 100 -3.49 8.12 -7.01
CA SER A 100 -3.61 6.68 -6.79
C SER A 100 -3.93 6.37 -5.33
N THR A 101 -4.21 5.11 -5.05
CA THR A 101 -4.37 4.57 -3.70
C THR A 101 -3.28 3.54 -3.41
N MET A 102 -3.08 3.23 -2.13
CA MET A 102 -2.18 2.17 -1.67
C MET A 102 -2.64 0.80 -2.17
N THR A 103 -3.94 0.61 -2.34
CA THR A 103 -4.48 -0.59 -2.98
C THR A 103 -4.01 -0.70 -4.43
N GLU A 104 -4.18 0.31 -5.30
CA GLU A 104 -3.66 0.24 -6.68
C GLU A 104 -2.15 0.12 -6.71
N ALA A 105 -1.44 0.79 -5.81
CA ALA A 105 0.01 0.69 -5.75
C ALA A 105 0.48 -0.74 -5.49
N VAL A 106 -0.21 -1.49 -4.61
CA VAL A 106 0.06 -2.91 -4.39
C VAL A 106 -0.19 -3.74 -5.65
N ILE A 107 -1.29 -3.48 -6.36
CA ILE A 107 -1.62 -4.16 -7.63
C ILE A 107 -0.52 -3.92 -8.67
N ASP A 108 -0.09 -2.66 -8.82
CA ASP A 108 0.98 -2.30 -9.74
C ASP A 108 2.33 -2.86 -9.31
N GLY A 109 2.62 -2.88 -8.01
CA GLY A 109 3.82 -3.50 -7.45
C GLY A 109 3.90 -4.98 -7.79
N LEU A 110 2.81 -5.73 -7.57
CA LEU A 110 2.72 -7.15 -7.94
C LEU A 110 2.90 -7.38 -9.45
N ARG A 111 2.26 -6.54 -10.28
CA ARG A 111 2.40 -6.61 -11.74
C ARG A 111 3.82 -6.28 -12.21
N SER A 112 4.49 -5.31 -11.58
CA SER A 112 5.84 -4.87 -11.94
C SER A 112 6.91 -5.96 -11.74
N VAL A 113 6.63 -6.94 -10.87
CA VAL A 113 7.50 -8.10 -10.63
C VAL A 113 6.99 -9.38 -11.31
N GLY A 114 5.97 -9.26 -12.17
CA GLY A 114 5.40 -10.38 -12.92
C GLY A 114 4.62 -11.39 -12.07
N ALA A 115 4.24 -11.05 -10.83
CA ALA A 115 3.51 -11.95 -9.96
C ALA A 115 2.06 -12.13 -10.44
N ARG A 116 1.57 -13.37 -10.38
CA ARG A 116 0.18 -13.75 -10.70
C ARG A 116 -0.40 -14.67 -9.63
N ARG A 117 0.40 -15.64 -9.16
CA ARG A 117 0.04 -16.56 -8.07
C ARG A 117 0.76 -16.12 -6.82
N ILE A 118 0.01 -15.67 -5.83
CA ILE A 118 0.59 -14.96 -4.70
C ILE A 118 0.33 -15.67 -3.37
N ALA A 119 1.35 -15.69 -2.54
CA ALA A 119 1.20 -15.84 -1.10
C ALA A 119 0.86 -14.47 -0.49
N VAL A 120 0.07 -14.44 0.57
CA VAL A 120 -0.33 -13.20 1.24
C VAL A 120 -0.06 -13.31 2.75
N ALA A 121 0.64 -12.32 3.31
CA ALA A 121 0.80 -12.14 4.74
C ALA A 121 0.17 -10.82 5.16
N THR A 122 -0.64 -10.82 6.23
CA THR A 122 -1.37 -9.61 6.65
C THR A 122 -1.37 -9.42 8.16
N ALA A 123 -1.72 -8.22 8.61
CA ALA A 123 -2.05 -7.97 10.02
C ALA A 123 -3.54 -8.07 10.33
N TYR A 124 -4.41 -8.21 9.32
CA TYR A 124 -5.83 -7.93 9.49
C TYR A 124 -6.62 -9.10 10.11
N SER A 125 -7.82 -8.78 10.58
CA SER A 125 -8.83 -9.77 10.95
C SER A 125 -9.35 -10.55 9.74
N LYS A 126 -9.97 -11.71 9.98
CA LYS A 126 -10.52 -12.57 8.92
C LYS A 126 -11.46 -11.81 7.97
N VAL A 127 -12.36 -10.99 8.50
CA VAL A 127 -13.35 -10.24 7.69
C VAL A 127 -12.68 -9.29 6.70
N VAL A 128 -11.60 -8.63 7.11
CA VAL A 128 -10.84 -7.74 6.24
C VAL A 128 -10.03 -8.54 5.21
N ASN A 129 -9.47 -9.69 5.61
CA ASN A 129 -8.76 -10.59 4.72
C ASN A 129 -9.64 -11.20 3.64
N ASP A 130 -10.88 -11.56 3.96
CA ASP A 130 -11.84 -12.07 2.98
C ASP A 130 -12.09 -11.02 1.87
N ARG A 131 -12.21 -9.73 2.25
CA ARG A 131 -12.35 -8.61 1.31
C ARG A 131 -11.07 -8.34 0.50
N LEU A 132 -9.89 -8.41 1.13
CA LEU A 132 -8.62 -8.29 0.42
C LEU A 132 -8.47 -9.40 -0.63
N ALA A 133 -8.76 -10.66 -0.26
CA ALA A 133 -8.66 -11.80 -1.16
C ALA A 133 -9.62 -11.67 -2.35
N ASP A 134 -10.86 -11.21 -2.12
CA ASP A 134 -11.80 -10.90 -3.21
C ASP A 134 -11.24 -9.81 -4.13
N PHE A 135 -10.74 -8.70 -3.56
CA PHE A 135 -10.17 -7.60 -4.33
C PHE A 135 -8.99 -8.04 -5.21
N LEU A 136 -8.06 -8.83 -4.66
CA LEU A 136 -6.91 -9.37 -5.38
C LEU A 136 -7.34 -10.29 -6.52
N ARG A 137 -8.33 -11.17 -6.29
CA ARG A 137 -8.88 -12.05 -7.33
C ARG A 137 -9.53 -11.26 -8.45
N ARG A 138 -10.35 -10.25 -8.13
CA ARG A 138 -10.95 -9.35 -9.12
C ARG A 138 -9.90 -8.53 -9.88
N SER A 139 -8.72 -8.33 -9.30
CA SER A 139 -7.59 -7.65 -9.94
C SER A 139 -6.72 -8.57 -10.82
N GLY A 140 -7.06 -9.86 -10.92
CA GLY A 140 -6.42 -10.85 -11.78
C GLY A 140 -5.40 -11.76 -11.11
N PHE A 141 -5.27 -11.71 -9.78
CA PHE A 141 -4.33 -12.55 -9.03
C PHE A 141 -4.98 -13.83 -8.50
N GLU A 142 -4.19 -14.89 -8.39
CA GLU A 142 -4.55 -16.13 -7.72
C GLU A 142 -3.94 -16.15 -6.32
N VAL A 143 -4.77 -15.99 -5.29
CA VAL A 143 -4.33 -16.05 -3.88
C VAL A 143 -4.26 -17.51 -3.44
N LEU A 144 -3.03 -18.04 -3.34
CA LEU A 144 -2.78 -19.46 -3.04
C LEU A 144 -2.82 -19.77 -1.54
N ALA A 145 -2.28 -18.87 -0.72
CA ALA A 145 -2.32 -18.96 0.73
C ALA A 145 -2.36 -17.57 1.34
N LEU A 146 -3.02 -17.46 2.49
CA LEU A 146 -3.09 -16.24 3.27
C LEU A 146 -2.86 -16.56 4.73
N GLU A 147 -1.81 -15.96 5.31
CA GLU A 147 -1.53 -15.98 6.74
C GLU A 147 -1.74 -14.59 7.34
N ALA A 148 -2.18 -14.54 8.60
CA ALA A 148 -2.50 -13.28 9.24
C ALA A 148 -2.19 -13.29 10.74
N PHE A 149 -1.77 -12.13 11.27
CA PHE A 149 -1.70 -11.92 12.72
C PHE A 149 -3.09 -11.83 13.38
N GLY A 150 -4.14 -11.51 12.61
CA GLY A 150 -5.51 -11.43 13.14
C GLY A 150 -5.79 -10.23 14.04
N LEU A 151 -5.05 -9.14 13.87
CA LEU A 151 -5.11 -7.97 14.76
C LEU A 151 -6.36 -7.12 14.49
N THR A 152 -6.93 -6.60 15.58
CA THR A 152 -8.14 -5.75 15.56
C THR A 152 -7.94 -4.40 16.23
N GLY A 153 -6.89 -4.23 17.05
CA GLY A 153 -6.60 -2.98 17.73
C GLY A 153 -5.76 -2.02 16.88
N PHE A 154 -6.01 -0.72 17.08
CA PHE A 154 -5.21 0.32 16.44
C PHE A 154 -3.80 0.33 17.02
N GLY A 155 -2.78 0.33 16.16
CA GLY A 155 -1.36 0.30 16.57
C GLY A 155 -0.83 -1.08 16.97
N ASP A 156 -1.63 -2.16 16.95
CA ASP A 156 -1.13 -3.50 17.26
C ASP A 156 -0.15 -4.02 16.19
N ALA A 157 -0.34 -3.60 14.94
CA ALA A 157 0.57 -3.91 13.85
C ALA A 157 1.98 -3.31 14.10
N GLU A 158 2.06 -2.11 14.69
CA GLU A 158 3.34 -1.43 14.98
C GLU A 158 4.17 -2.16 16.04
N LYS A 159 3.55 -3.06 16.81
CA LYS A 159 4.20 -3.87 17.85
C LYS A 159 4.86 -5.13 17.29
N GLN A 160 4.53 -5.53 16.06
CA GLN A 160 5.12 -6.72 15.44
C GLN A 160 6.56 -6.41 15.01
N SER A 161 7.50 -7.28 15.40
CA SER A 161 8.89 -7.12 15.01
C SER A 161 9.10 -7.47 13.53
N GLU A 162 10.22 -7.04 12.98
CA GLU A 162 10.66 -7.45 11.63
C GLU A 162 10.70 -8.98 11.50
N GLN A 163 11.19 -9.67 12.53
CA GLN A 163 11.26 -11.13 12.56
C GLN A 163 9.87 -11.77 12.56
N ASP A 164 8.91 -11.24 13.32
CA ASP A 164 7.52 -11.74 13.33
C ASP A 164 6.91 -11.67 11.93
N ILE A 165 7.15 -10.56 11.22
CA ILE A 165 6.66 -10.34 9.85
C ILE A 165 7.31 -11.34 8.88
N ILE A 166 8.63 -11.54 8.97
CA ILE A 166 9.37 -12.50 8.14
C ILE A 166 8.87 -13.93 8.38
N ASP A 167 8.63 -14.31 9.64
CA ASP A 167 8.18 -15.66 9.99
C ASP A 167 6.75 -15.92 9.54
N LEU A 168 5.83 -14.96 9.72
CA LEU A 168 4.47 -15.05 9.19
C LEU A 168 4.49 -15.18 7.66
N THR A 169 5.33 -14.38 7.00
CA THR A 169 5.47 -14.43 5.53
C THR A 169 6.03 -15.78 5.07
N GLY A 170 7.00 -16.34 5.80
CA GLY A 170 7.51 -17.69 5.55
C GLY A 170 6.42 -18.78 5.63
N LYS A 171 5.50 -18.68 6.59
CA LYS A 171 4.34 -19.59 6.68
C LYS A 171 3.43 -19.47 5.46
N ALA A 172 3.13 -18.25 5.03
CA ALA A 172 2.30 -18.01 3.84
C ALA A 172 2.95 -18.62 2.58
N ILE A 173 4.25 -18.44 2.41
CA ILE A 173 5.01 -19.01 1.28
C ILE A 173 5.02 -20.54 1.35
N ALA A 174 5.21 -21.13 2.53
CA ALA A 174 5.17 -22.59 2.70
C ALA A 174 3.81 -23.19 2.32
N GLY A 175 2.71 -22.49 2.61
CA GLY A 175 1.35 -22.85 2.20
C GLY A 175 1.06 -22.66 0.70
N ALA A 176 1.91 -21.91 -0.01
CA ALA A 176 1.73 -21.54 -1.41
C ALA A 176 2.94 -21.91 -2.27
N LYS A 177 3.28 -23.21 -2.35
CA LYS A 177 4.48 -23.71 -3.06
C LYS A 177 4.62 -23.29 -4.53
N ALA A 178 3.52 -22.89 -5.17
CA ALA A 178 3.49 -22.44 -6.56
C ALA A 178 3.43 -20.91 -6.71
N ALA A 179 3.60 -20.16 -5.62
CA ALA A 179 3.60 -18.70 -5.67
C ALA A 179 4.81 -18.18 -6.45
N ASP A 180 4.57 -17.18 -7.29
CA ASP A 180 5.57 -16.43 -8.05
C ASP A 180 5.78 -15.01 -7.48
N GLY A 181 5.12 -14.67 -6.38
CA GLY A 181 5.39 -13.49 -5.56
C GLY A 181 4.68 -13.56 -4.20
N VAL A 182 5.06 -12.67 -3.29
CA VAL A 182 4.40 -12.54 -1.98
C VAL A 182 3.99 -11.10 -1.72
N LEU A 183 2.77 -10.93 -1.19
CA LEU A 183 2.25 -9.66 -0.72
C LEU A 183 2.30 -9.62 0.82
N ILE A 184 2.96 -8.61 1.37
CA ILE A 184 2.84 -8.23 2.79
C ILE A 184 1.90 -7.02 2.88
N SER A 185 0.66 -7.24 3.34
CA SER A 185 -0.37 -6.20 3.39
C SER A 185 -0.71 -5.73 4.81
N CYS A 186 -0.23 -4.53 5.13
CA CYS A 186 -0.71 -3.66 6.21
C CYS A 186 0.11 -2.36 6.21
N GLY A 187 -0.53 -1.20 6.16
CA GLY A 187 0.18 0.09 6.27
C GLY A 187 0.71 0.42 7.68
N GLY A 188 0.36 -0.39 8.69
CA GLY A 188 0.86 -0.27 10.06
C GLY A 188 2.00 -1.22 10.41
N LEU A 189 2.35 -2.16 9.52
CA LEU A 189 3.55 -2.99 9.69
C LEU A 189 4.77 -2.22 9.19
N MET A 190 5.88 -2.34 9.91
CA MET A 190 7.18 -1.82 9.51
C MET A 190 7.89 -2.86 8.64
N THR A 191 7.80 -2.70 7.32
CA THR A 191 8.16 -3.73 6.33
C THR A 191 9.38 -3.40 5.49
N LEU A 192 9.96 -2.20 5.64
CA LEU A 192 11.01 -1.69 4.76
C LEU A 192 12.20 -2.65 4.62
N ASN A 193 12.61 -3.28 5.72
CA ASN A 193 13.74 -4.21 5.75
C ASN A 193 13.35 -5.69 5.57
N CYS A 194 12.06 -6.00 5.41
CA CYS A 194 11.61 -7.39 5.31
C CYS A 194 11.85 -8.00 3.93
N ALA A 195 11.79 -7.19 2.86
CA ALA A 195 11.80 -7.70 1.49
C ALA A 195 13.09 -8.46 1.16
N ASP A 196 14.26 -7.84 1.31
CA ASP A 196 15.55 -8.45 0.95
C ASP A 196 15.83 -9.80 1.64
N PRO A 197 15.67 -9.94 2.97
CA PRO A 197 15.83 -11.23 3.66
C PRO A 197 14.88 -12.31 3.16
N ILE A 198 13.61 -11.97 2.91
CA ILE A 198 12.60 -12.92 2.44
C ILE A 198 12.90 -13.33 0.99
N GLU A 199 13.21 -12.37 0.11
CA GLU A 199 13.55 -12.67 -1.29
C GLU A 199 14.81 -13.53 -1.39
N SER A 200 15.83 -13.24 -0.58
CA SER A 200 17.07 -14.04 -0.51
C SER A 200 16.80 -15.47 -0.04
N ARG A 201 15.91 -15.64 0.94
CA ARG A 201 15.58 -16.96 1.51
C ARG A 201 14.69 -17.81 0.60
N TYR A 202 13.72 -17.20 -0.07
CA TYR A 202 12.65 -17.94 -0.79
C TYR A 202 12.71 -17.80 -2.31
N GLY A 203 13.55 -16.92 -2.86
CA GLY A 203 13.76 -16.78 -4.30
C GLY A 203 12.61 -16.09 -5.07
N ILE A 204 11.51 -15.72 -4.41
CA ILE A 204 10.36 -15.03 -5.02
C ILE A 204 10.27 -13.57 -4.58
N PRO A 205 9.78 -12.64 -5.43
CA PRO A 205 9.74 -11.21 -5.12
C PRO A 205 8.74 -10.89 -4.01
N VAL A 206 9.06 -9.87 -3.21
CA VAL A 206 8.23 -9.37 -2.12
C VAL A 206 7.67 -8.00 -2.48
N VAL A 207 6.36 -7.84 -2.29
CA VAL A 207 5.66 -6.57 -2.46
C VAL A 207 5.03 -6.20 -1.13
N THR A 208 5.36 -5.02 -0.60
CA THR A 208 4.76 -4.52 0.65
C THR A 208 3.88 -3.30 0.40
N SER A 209 2.84 -3.12 1.21
CA SER A 209 1.89 -2.01 1.02
C SER A 209 2.54 -0.63 1.10
N THR A 210 3.38 -0.41 2.11
CA THR A 210 4.03 0.89 2.32
C THR A 210 5.03 1.20 1.22
N GLN A 211 5.91 0.25 0.89
CA GLN A 211 6.89 0.43 -0.19
C GLN A 211 6.21 0.72 -1.52
N SER A 212 5.20 -0.07 -1.87
CA SER A 212 4.45 0.10 -3.13
C SER A 212 3.81 1.49 -3.18
N ALA A 213 3.23 1.96 -2.07
CA ALA A 213 2.55 3.23 -2.02
C ALA A 213 3.47 4.42 -2.32
N PHE A 214 4.65 4.47 -1.69
CA PHE A 214 5.60 5.55 -1.92
C PHE A 214 6.27 5.45 -3.29
N TRP A 215 6.58 4.23 -3.76
CA TRP A 215 7.03 3.99 -5.14
C TRP A 215 6.04 4.54 -6.17
N LYS A 216 4.75 4.20 -6.04
CA LYS A 216 3.70 4.70 -6.93
C LYS A 216 3.53 6.22 -6.82
N ALA A 217 3.66 6.78 -5.62
CA ALA A 217 3.54 8.21 -5.40
C ALA A 217 4.62 9.02 -6.15
N LEU A 218 5.87 8.56 -6.12
CA LEU A 218 6.96 9.18 -6.90
C LEU A 218 6.70 9.08 -8.41
N ARG A 219 6.19 7.93 -8.86
CA ARG A 219 5.82 7.70 -10.26
C ARG A 219 4.70 8.58 -10.77
N LEU A 220 3.69 8.85 -9.94
CA LEU A 220 2.64 9.82 -10.26
C LEU A 220 3.20 11.23 -10.48
N ALA A 221 4.29 11.57 -9.80
CA ALA A 221 4.95 12.87 -9.91
C ALA A 221 6.06 12.91 -11.00
N GLY A 222 6.21 11.84 -11.78
CA GLY A 222 7.14 11.76 -12.92
C GLY A 222 8.54 11.25 -12.61
N ASP A 223 8.78 10.73 -11.40
CA ASP A 223 10.03 10.02 -11.04
C ASP A 223 9.91 8.51 -11.31
N ASP A 224 11.00 7.74 -11.35
CA ASP A 224 10.89 6.29 -11.55
C ASP A 224 10.54 5.52 -10.27
N GLY A 225 10.73 6.16 -9.10
CA GLY A 225 10.47 5.62 -7.78
C GLY A 225 11.48 4.57 -7.32
N LYS A 226 12.55 4.31 -8.07
CA LYS A 226 13.45 3.20 -7.79
C LYS A 226 14.29 3.44 -6.55
N LEU A 227 14.43 2.40 -5.73
CA LEU A 227 15.27 2.41 -4.54
C LEU A 227 15.92 1.04 -4.34
N ALA A 228 17.25 0.98 -4.46
CA ALA A 228 18.00 -0.26 -4.29
C ALA A 228 18.12 -0.67 -2.81
N GLY A 229 18.26 -1.97 -2.55
CA GLY A 229 18.47 -2.53 -1.20
C GLY A 229 17.19 -2.67 -0.35
N TYR A 230 16.01 -2.69 -0.99
CA TYR A 230 14.73 -2.83 -0.32
C TYR A 230 13.75 -3.76 -1.10
N GLY A 231 14.28 -4.78 -1.77
CA GLY A 231 13.53 -5.76 -2.55
C GLY A 231 13.54 -5.51 -4.06
N ARG A 232 13.23 -6.56 -4.83
CA ARG A 232 13.16 -6.49 -6.31
C ARG A 232 12.13 -5.51 -6.82
N MET A 233 10.99 -5.35 -6.14
CA MET A 233 9.94 -4.42 -6.58
C MET A 233 10.47 -2.98 -6.65
N LEU A 234 11.15 -2.50 -5.60
CA LEU A 234 11.72 -1.14 -5.57
C LEU A 234 12.99 -1.00 -6.43
N GLY A 235 13.85 -2.02 -6.48
CA GLY A 235 15.12 -1.93 -7.19
C GLY A 235 15.02 -2.19 -8.71
N GLN A 236 14.11 -3.07 -9.12
CA GLN A 236 14.10 -3.69 -10.45
C GLN A 236 12.71 -3.76 -11.10
N GLY A 237 11.64 -3.34 -10.41
CA GLY A 237 10.28 -3.37 -10.94
C GLY A 237 10.17 -2.65 -12.29
N GLU A 238 9.59 -3.33 -13.28
CA GLU A 238 9.35 -2.73 -14.60
C GLU A 238 8.18 -1.74 -14.55
N ALA A 239 8.20 -0.77 -15.47
CA ALA A 239 7.20 0.28 -15.50
C ALA A 239 5.82 -0.27 -15.91
N VAL A 240 4.91 -0.40 -14.94
CA VAL A 240 3.47 -0.46 -15.25
C VAL A 240 3.01 0.96 -15.63
N PRO A 241 2.24 1.14 -16.73
CA PRO A 241 1.69 2.44 -17.09
C PRO A 241 0.93 3.06 -15.93
N VAL A 242 1.18 4.35 -15.68
CA VAL A 242 0.46 5.11 -14.67
C VAL A 242 -0.84 5.60 -15.32
N ASN A 243 -1.97 4.97 -14.97
CA ASN A 243 -3.31 5.43 -15.37
C ASN A 243 -3.88 6.45 -14.38
#